data_AF-A0AAN8IPP6-F1
#
_entry.id   AF-A0AAN8IPP6-F1
#
_cell.length_a   1.000
_cell.length_b   1.000
_cell.length_c   1.000
_cell.angle_alpha   90.00
_cell.angle_beta   90.00
_cell.angle_gamma   90.00
#
_symmetry.space_group_name_H-M   'P 1'
#
loop_
_entity.id
_entity.type
_entity.pdbx_description
1 polymer ?
#
loop_
_entity_poly.entity_id
_entity_poly.type
_entity_poly.pdbx_seq_one_letter_code
_entity_poly.pdbx_strand_id
1 'polypeptide(L)'
;MSDEAQVENDQLQMQAVETILYLSDANYEERVQKIKFNDIIDSKFGYERYTGPAEKEAWLINFQPSEMVDEQSKTIISAVDFYFIEESGEKFKISYPFRPYFYISTSDGAEHHVASVLSKKYGGFLVVEILDKEDLDLKNHLSGLKKTYIKLSFPSTAELTKVKRDLMPLVRKNRSRIKKESQYCSYLARNMGGSNYELRENDVLADIIDI
;
A
#
# COMPACT_ATOMS: atom_id res chain seq x y z
N MET A 1 -31.58 -2.60 -19.48
CA MET A 1 -30.32 -2.11 -20.09
C MET A 1 -30.03 -0.65 -19.73
N SER A 2 -31.00 0.28 -19.80
CA SER A 2 -30.80 1.67 -19.34
C SER A 2 -30.65 1.77 -17.82
N ASP A 3 -31.44 0.99 -17.07
CA ASP A 3 -31.55 1.14 -15.62
C ASP A 3 -30.36 0.53 -14.86
N GLU A 4 -29.76 -0.55 -15.40
CA GLU A 4 -28.55 -1.15 -14.85
C GLU A 4 -27.33 -0.26 -15.02
N ALA A 5 -27.18 0.39 -16.19
CA ALA A 5 -26.11 1.34 -16.45
C ALA A 5 -26.23 2.60 -15.59
N GLN A 6 -27.46 3.02 -15.28
CA GLN A 6 -27.72 4.15 -14.38
C GLN A 6 -27.34 3.81 -12.93
N VAL A 7 -27.71 2.62 -12.45
CA VAL A 7 -27.37 2.14 -11.10
C VAL A 7 -25.86 1.94 -10.93
N GLU A 8 -25.18 1.41 -11.96
CA GLU A 8 -23.72 1.24 -11.95
C GLU A 8 -23.00 2.59 -11.92
N ASN A 9 -23.47 3.58 -12.68
CA ASN A 9 -22.93 4.93 -12.67
C ASN A 9 -23.17 5.63 -11.31
N ASP A 10 -24.36 5.48 -10.73
CA ASP A 10 -24.69 6.05 -9.42
C ASP A 10 -23.88 5.39 -8.28
N GLN A 11 -23.62 4.07 -8.37
CA GLN A 11 -22.71 3.37 -7.45
C GLN A 11 -21.26 3.84 -7.59
N LEU A 12 -20.77 3.99 -8.82
CA LEU A 12 -19.43 4.52 -9.09
C LEU A 12 -19.29 5.95 -8.58
N GLN A 13 -20.31 6.79 -8.75
CA GLN A 13 -20.33 8.15 -8.20
C GLN A 13 -20.33 8.17 -6.67
N MET A 14 -21.14 7.34 -6.01
CA MET A 14 -21.14 7.22 -4.55
C MET A 14 -19.79 6.73 -4.02
N GLN A 15 -19.19 5.72 -4.66
CA GLN A 15 -17.89 5.17 -4.28
C GLN A 15 -16.77 6.20 -4.49
N ALA A 16 -16.82 6.99 -5.57
CA ALA A 16 -15.91 8.11 -5.80
C ALA A 16 -16.08 9.20 -4.73
N VAL A 17 -17.31 9.58 -4.37
CA VAL A 17 -17.58 10.58 -3.33
C VAL A 17 -17.07 10.12 -1.96
N GLU A 18 -17.32 8.87 -1.58
CA GLU A 18 -16.83 8.30 -0.31
C GLU A 18 -15.30 8.22 -0.29
N THR A 19 -14.68 7.85 -1.42
CA THR A 19 -13.23 7.84 -1.60
C THR A 19 -12.64 9.25 -1.51
N ILE A 20 -13.25 10.25 -2.15
CA ILE A 20 -12.84 11.67 -2.08
C ILE A 20 -12.97 12.21 -0.66
N LEU A 21 -14.04 11.86 0.08
CA LEU A 21 -14.22 12.30 1.46
C LEU A 21 -13.08 11.76 2.37
N TYR A 22 -12.72 10.49 2.17
CA TYR A 22 -11.68 9.80 2.95
C TYR A 22 -10.26 10.22 2.54
N LEU A 23 -10.08 10.57 1.26
CA LEU A 23 -8.84 11.08 0.66
C LEU A 23 -8.79 12.61 0.58
N SER A 24 -9.64 13.33 1.32
CA SER A 24 -9.60 14.80 1.39
C SER A 24 -8.32 15.25 2.11
N ASP A 25 -7.21 15.10 1.41
CA ASP A 25 -5.93 15.64 1.73
C ASP A 25 -6.07 17.15 1.59
N ALA A 26 -5.76 17.91 2.65
CA ALA A 26 -5.77 19.38 2.61
C ALA A 26 -4.89 19.94 1.47
N ASN A 27 -4.01 19.09 0.91
CA ASN A 27 -3.07 19.40 -0.15
C ASN A 27 -3.44 18.76 -1.50
N TYR A 28 -4.65 18.19 -1.68
CA TYR A 28 -5.04 17.56 -2.95
C TYR A 28 -4.88 18.53 -4.14
N GLU A 29 -5.38 19.76 -4.02
CA GLU A 29 -5.26 20.77 -5.07
C GLU A 29 -3.79 21.10 -5.39
N GLU A 30 -2.96 21.29 -4.36
CA GLU A 30 -1.53 21.55 -4.51
C GLU A 30 -0.82 20.41 -5.26
N ARG A 31 -1.14 19.15 -4.90
CA ARG A 31 -0.60 17.96 -5.57
C ARG A 31 -1.04 17.89 -7.03
N VAL A 32 -2.31 18.14 -7.33
CA VAL A 32 -2.82 18.19 -8.71
C VAL A 32 -2.12 19.30 -9.52
N GLN A 33 -1.90 20.48 -8.94
CA GLN A 33 -1.15 21.54 -9.61
C GLN A 33 0.29 21.13 -9.89
N LYS A 34 0.94 20.43 -8.95
CA LYS A 34 2.30 19.90 -9.13
C LYS A 34 2.38 18.86 -10.24
N ILE A 35 1.41 17.94 -10.32
CA ILE A 35 1.32 16.93 -11.40
C ILE A 35 1.22 17.64 -12.76
N LYS A 36 0.28 18.59 -12.90
CA LYS A 36 0.11 19.36 -14.13
C LYS A 36 1.35 20.16 -14.50
N PHE A 37 1.98 20.79 -13.51
CA PHE A 37 3.20 21.57 -13.72
C PHE A 37 4.34 20.70 -14.23
N ASN A 38 4.56 19.52 -13.64
CA ASN A 38 5.57 18.57 -14.10
C ASN A 38 5.31 18.12 -15.53
N ASP A 39 4.06 17.78 -15.89
CA ASP A 39 3.69 17.40 -17.25
C ASP A 39 3.96 18.53 -18.27
N ILE A 40 3.68 19.79 -17.91
CA ILE A 40 3.99 20.96 -18.74
C ILE A 40 5.51 21.12 -18.94
N ILE A 41 6.30 20.92 -17.89
CA ILE A 41 7.76 21.01 -17.98
C ILE A 41 8.30 19.90 -18.88
N ASP A 42 7.86 18.66 -18.69
CA ASP A 42 8.30 17.52 -19.50
C ASP A 42 7.97 17.71 -20.99
N SER A 43 6.76 18.17 -21.30
CA SER A 43 6.35 18.50 -22.68
C SER A 43 7.24 19.57 -23.32
N LYS A 44 7.66 20.60 -22.56
CA LYS A 44 8.61 21.62 -23.06
C LYS A 44 9.98 21.04 -23.42
N PHE A 45 10.38 19.93 -22.82
CA PHE A 45 11.62 19.21 -23.14
C PHE A 45 11.41 18.12 -24.21
N GLY A 46 10.21 18.01 -24.78
CA GLY A 46 9.84 17.04 -25.80
C GLY A 46 9.38 15.69 -25.26
N TYR A 47 9.10 15.56 -23.96
CA TYR A 47 8.60 14.33 -23.35
C TYR A 47 7.09 14.39 -23.14
N GLU A 48 6.35 14.28 -24.24
CA GLU A 48 4.90 14.11 -24.16
C GLU A 48 4.55 12.69 -23.72
N ARG A 49 3.46 12.56 -22.97
CA ARG A 49 2.99 11.25 -22.50
C ARG A 49 2.41 10.48 -23.69
N TYR A 50 3.03 9.36 -24.01
CA TYR A 50 2.53 8.43 -25.02
C TYR A 50 1.36 7.63 -24.47
N THR A 51 0.21 7.70 -25.14
CA THR A 51 -1.03 6.97 -24.81
C THR A 51 -1.52 6.11 -25.98
N GLY A 52 -0.73 6.01 -27.05
CA GLY A 52 -1.09 5.23 -28.23
C GLY A 52 -1.00 3.72 -27.98
N PRO A 53 -1.69 2.91 -28.80
CA PRO A 53 -1.65 1.46 -28.70
C PRO A 53 -0.47 0.82 -29.45
N ALA A 54 0.32 1.60 -30.20
CA ALA A 54 1.39 1.07 -31.03
C ALA A 54 2.65 0.81 -30.20
N GLU A 55 3.29 -0.32 -30.44
CA GLU A 55 4.60 -0.62 -29.86
C GLU A 55 5.65 0.32 -30.47
N LYS A 56 6.53 0.84 -29.62
CA LYS A 56 7.64 1.72 -29.99
C LYS A 56 8.94 1.10 -29.51
N GLU A 57 9.93 0.99 -30.40
CA GLU A 57 11.29 0.63 -30.04
C GLU A 57 12.08 1.87 -29.65
N ALA A 58 12.49 1.95 -28.37
CA ALA A 58 13.15 3.11 -27.81
C ALA A 58 14.06 2.76 -26.64
N TRP A 59 15.06 3.60 -26.38
CA TRP A 59 15.95 3.45 -25.22
C TRP A 59 15.36 4.17 -24.01
N LEU A 60 15.20 3.43 -22.91
CA LEU A 60 14.91 4.02 -21.60
C LEU A 60 16.13 4.79 -21.10
N ILE A 61 16.00 6.10 -20.94
CA ILE A 61 17.11 6.97 -20.50
C ILE A 61 17.01 7.39 -19.04
N ASN A 62 15.79 7.42 -18.47
CA ASN A 62 15.54 7.80 -17.10
C ASN A 62 14.18 7.27 -16.63
N PHE A 63 14.02 7.10 -15.32
CA PHE A 63 12.74 6.84 -14.68
C PHE A 63 12.64 7.64 -13.38
N GLN A 64 11.46 8.17 -13.07
CA GLN A 64 11.23 8.98 -11.87
C GLN A 64 9.90 8.59 -11.20
N PRO A 65 9.86 8.50 -9.86
CA PRO A 65 8.60 8.42 -9.13
C PRO A 65 7.74 9.64 -9.44
N SER A 66 6.48 9.40 -9.73
CA SER A 66 5.53 10.43 -10.15
C SER A 66 4.15 10.17 -9.54
N GLU A 67 3.24 11.10 -9.76
CA GLU A 67 1.84 10.99 -9.40
C GLU A 67 0.99 11.34 -10.63
N MET A 68 -0.15 10.69 -10.76
CA MET A 68 -1.12 11.01 -11.80
C MET A 68 -2.53 11.01 -11.20
N VAL A 69 -3.44 11.76 -11.83
CA VAL A 69 -4.85 11.75 -11.45
C VAL A 69 -5.54 10.67 -12.27
N ASP A 70 -6.13 9.69 -11.59
CA ASP A 70 -6.95 8.68 -12.23
C ASP A 70 -8.20 9.32 -12.85
N GLU A 71 -8.49 8.98 -14.10
CA GLU A 71 -9.54 9.65 -14.87
C GLU A 71 -10.93 9.30 -14.36
N GLN A 72 -11.13 8.06 -13.88
CA GLN A 72 -12.40 7.55 -13.40
C GLN A 72 -12.69 7.99 -11.97
N SER A 73 -11.77 7.68 -11.04
CA SER A 73 -11.98 7.93 -9.62
C SER A 73 -11.62 9.35 -9.18
N LYS A 74 -10.94 10.13 -10.04
CA LYS A 74 -10.34 11.44 -9.71
C LYS A 74 -9.39 11.39 -8.51
N THR A 75 -8.90 10.20 -8.16
CA THR A 75 -7.92 10.04 -7.09
C THR A 75 -6.52 10.25 -7.60
N ILE A 76 -5.62 10.73 -6.73
CA ILE A 76 -4.20 10.76 -7.05
C ILE A 76 -3.63 9.37 -6.80
N ILE A 77 -3.03 8.80 -7.83
CA ILE A 77 -2.33 7.51 -7.77
C ILE A 77 -0.84 7.72 -8.00
N SER A 78 -0.02 6.89 -7.35
CA SER A 78 1.40 6.84 -7.65
C SER A 78 1.63 6.21 -9.02
N ALA A 79 2.63 6.73 -9.71
CA ALA A 79 3.08 6.22 -10.99
C ALA A 79 4.61 6.30 -11.07
N VAL A 80 5.17 5.70 -12.10
CA VAL A 80 6.55 5.91 -12.50
C VAL A 80 6.55 6.47 -13.90
N ASP A 81 7.17 7.63 -14.08
CA ASP A 81 7.41 8.20 -15.39
C ASP A 81 8.70 7.60 -15.95
N PHE A 82 8.59 6.95 -17.11
CA PHE A 82 9.69 6.39 -17.87
C PHE A 82 9.93 7.27 -19.09
N TYR A 83 11.17 7.72 -19.28
CA TYR A 83 11.55 8.65 -20.35
C TYR A 83 12.34 7.90 -21.41
N PHE A 84 11.93 8.04 -22.67
CA PHE A 84 12.45 7.29 -23.80
C PHE A 84 12.96 8.20 -24.93
N ILE A 85 13.91 7.68 -25.70
CA ILE A 85 14.36 8.25 -26.97
C ILE A 85 14.34 7.15 -28.04
N GLU A 86 13.77 7.43 -29.20
CA GLU A 86 13.78 6.52 -30.36
C GLU A 86 15.04 6.70 -31.22
N GLU A 87 15.28 5.77 -32.15
CA GLU A 87 16.38 5.89 -33.14
C GLU A 87 16.26 7.16 -34.00
N SER A 88 15.02 7.60 -34.27
CA SER A 88 14.72 8.85 -34.97
C SER A 88 15.15 10.11 -34.20
N GLY A 89 15.44 9.98 -32.91
CA GLY A 89 15.65 11.09 -31.98
C GLY A 89 14.36 11.64 -31.37
N GLU A 90 13.19 11.10 -31.73
CA GLU A 90 11.91 11.42 -31.09
C GLU A 90 11.96 11.01 -29.61
N LYS A 91 11.35 11.85 -28.77
CA LYS A 91 11.29 11.66 -27.32
C LYS A 91 9.86 11.49 -26.89
N PHE A 92 9.65 10.65 -25.90
CA PHE A 92 8.34 10.48 -25.28
C PHE A 92 8.50 9.95 -23.86
N LYS A 93 7.43 10.03 -23.07
CA LYS A 93 7.38 9.36 -21.77
C LYS A 93 6.18 8.43 -21.65
N ILE A 94 6.30 7.41 -20.83
CA ILE A 94 5.19 6.54 -20.42
C ILE A 94 5.05 6.65 -18.91
N SER A 95 3.84 6.95 -18.45
CA SER A 95 3.49 6.95 -17.02
C SER A 95 2.85 5.62 -16.68
N TYR A 96 3.52 4.81 -15.87
CA TYR A 96 3.01 3.51 -15.45
C TYR A 96 2.44 3.60 -14.03
N PRO A 97 1.11 3.40 -13.84
CA PRO A 97 0.51 3.35 -12.52
C PRO A 97 1.11 2.25 -11.65
N PHE A 98 1.41 2.57 -10.40
CA PHE A 98 1.91 1.61 -9.43
C PHE A 98 1.23 1.84 -8.08
N ARG A 99 0.85 0.76 -7.40
CA ARG A 99 0.30 0.83 -6.04
C ARG A 99 1.41 0.56 -5.02
N PRO A 100 1.88 1.58 -4.28
CA PRO A 100 2.87 1.39 -3.22
C PRO A 100 2.32 0.41 -2.19
N TYR A 101 3.19 -0.40 -1.59
CA TYR A 101 2.77 -1.38 -0.59
C TYR A 101 3.82 -1.59 0.48
N PHE A 102 3.39 -2.14 1.62
CA PHE A 102 4.27 -2.78 2.60
C PHE A 102 3.61 -4.03 3.17
N TYR A 103 4.39 -4.84 3.88
CA TYR A 103 3.91 -6.08 4.49
C TYR A 103 3.76 -5.91 5.99
N ILE A 104 2.79 -6.59 6.56
CA ILE A 104 2.62 -6.71 8.00
C ILE A 104 2.80 -8.18 8.38
N SER A 105 3.56 -8.42 9.43
CA SER A 105 3.60 -9.73 10.10
C SER A 105 2.72 -9.71 11.34
N THR A 106 1.96 -10.79 11.53
CA THR A 106 1.09 -10.98 12.69
C THR A 106 1.52 -12.15 13.54
N SER A 107 0.91 -12.30 14.72
CA SER A 107 0.86 -13.57 15.44
C SER A 107 0.23 -14.64 14.55
N ASP A 108 0.74 -15.88 14.64
CA ASP A 108 0.24 -17.01 13.85
C ASP A 108 -1.28 -17.18 14.07
N GLY A 109 -2.04 -17.22 12.98
CA GLY A 109 -3.50 -17.41 12.99
C GLY A 109 -4.32 -16.13 13.15
N ALA A 110 -3.67 -14.97 13.34
CA ALA A 110 -4.36 -13.68 13.46
C ALA A 110 -4.53 -12.94 12.10
N GLU A 111 -3.97 -13.47 11.02
CA GLU A 111 -3.83 -12.78 9.72
C GLU A 111 -5.19 -12.32 9.17
N HIS A 112 -6.18 -13.23 9.16
CA HIS A 112 -7.52 -12.94 8.64
C HIS A 112 -8.27 -11.91 9.49
N HIS A 113 -8.13 -11.97 10.81
CA HIS A 113 -8.79 -11.04 11.73
C HIS A 113 -8.17 -9.64 11.58
N VAL A 114 -6.84 -9.55 11.59
CA VAL A 114 -6.10 -8.30 11.38
C VAL A 114 -6.43 -7.70 10.02
N ALA A 115 -6.43 -8.49 8.95
CA ALA A 115 -6.81 -8.05 7.61
C ALA A 115 -8.22 -7.46 7.60
N SER A 116 -9.21 -8.11 8.21
CA SER A 116 -10.57 -7.59 8.27
C SER A 116 -10.67 -6.26 9.02
N VAL A 117 -9.97 -6.12 10.15
CA VAL A 117 -9.97 -4.88 10.94
C VAL A 117 -9.29 -3.75 10.17
N LEU A 118 -8.17 -4.00 9.50
CA LEU A 118 -7.47 -2.99 8.70
C LEU A 118 -8.32 -2.55 7.50
N SER A 119 -8.96 -3.47 6.79
CA SER A 119 -9.88 -3.15 5.69
C SER A 119 -11.07 -2.32 6.16
N LYS A 120 -11.63 -2.60 7.33
CA LYS A 120 -12.71 -1.79 7.92
C LYS A 120 -12.22 -0.42 8.39
N LYS A 121 -11.04 -0.36 9.01
CA LYS A 121 -10.49 0.87 9.59
C LYS A 121 -10.09 1.89 8.53
N TYR A 122 -9.43 1.45 7.46
CA TYR A 122 -8.88 2.29 6.39
C TYR A 122 -9.66 2.16 5.08
N GLY A 123 -10.92 1.72 5.15
CA GLY A 123 -11.76 1.42 4.00
C GLY A 123 -11.77 2.51 2.92
N GLY A 124 -12.06 2.14 1.68
CA GLY A 124 -12.17 3.04 0.54
C GLY A 124 -10.95 3.01 -0.41
N PHE A 125 -9.72 3.04 0.12
CA PHE A 125 -8.51 3.09 -0.72
C PHE A 125 -7.51 1.93 -0.51
N LEU A 126 -7.56 1.28 0.65
CA LEU A 126 -6.62 0.24 1.04
C LEU A 126 -7.01 -1.11 0.41
N VAL A 127 -6.08 -1.71 -0.35
CA VAL A 127 -6.21 -3.09 -0.82
C VAL A 127 -5.40 -4.01 0.09
N VAL A 128 -6.06 -5.02 0.64
CA VAL A 128 -5.49 -5.97 1.60
C VAL A 128 -5.44 -7.36 0.98
N GLU A 129 -4.26 -7.96 0.98
CA GLU A 129 -4.02 -9.30 0.42
C GLU A 129 -3.21 -10.13 1.42
N ILE A 130 -3.64 -11.36 1.71
CA ILE A 130 -2.90 -12.31 2.54
C ILE A 130 -2.09 -13.21 1.61
N LEU A 131 -0.78 -13.31 1.86
CA LEU A 131 0.13 -14.07 1.00
C LEU A 131 1.29 -14.67 1.77
N ASP A 132 1.84 -15.76 1.24
CA ASP A 132 3.00 -16.44 1.81
C ASP A 132 4.30 -15.95 1.16
N LYS A 133 5.28 -15.58 1.99
CA LYS A 133 6.60 -15.15 1.56
C LYS A 133 7.72 -15.85 2.30
N GLU A 134 8.84 -15.99 1.63
CA GLU A 134 10.07 -16.43 2.25
C GLU A 134 10.58 -15.32 3.19
N ASP A 135 10.79 -15.68 4.44
CA ASP A 135 11.36 -14.80 5.46
C ASP A 135 12.83 -15.20 5.66
N LEU A 136 13.73 -14.39 5.11
CA LEU A 136 15.18 -14.63 5.16
C LEU A 136 15.74 -14.49 6.59
N ASP A 137 15.00 -13.88 7.51
CA ASP A 137 15.41 -13.74 8.90
C ASP A 137 15.06 -14.99 9.74
N LEU A 138 14.26 -15.93 9.20
CA LEU A 138 13.95 -17.18 9.89
C LEU A 138 15.16 -18.13 9.93
N LYS A 139 15.30 -18.80 11.08
CA LYS A 139 16.20 -19.96 11.20
C LYS A 139 15.71 -21.03 10.23
N ASN A 140 16.60 -21.51 9.36
CA ASN A 140 16.32 -22.47 8.28
C ASN A 140 15.58 -21.90 7.05
N HIS A 141 15.68 -20.60 6.75
CA HIS A 141 15.09 -19.99 5.54
C HIS A 141 15.51 -20.69 4.22
N LEU A 142 16.70 -21.29 4.16
CA LEU A 142 17.17 -22.09 3.01
C LEU A 142 16.35 -23.37 2.76
N SER A 143 15.49 -23.77 3.71
CA SER A 143 14.60 -24.92 3.56
C SER A 143 13.30 -24.57 2.82
N GLY A 144 13.13 -23.31 2.41
CA GLY A 144 11.91 -22.81 1.76
C GLY A 144 10.76 -22.55 2.74
N LEU A 145 11.06 -22.31 4.02
CA LEU A 145 10.04 -21.96 5.02
C LEU A 145 9.41 -20.62 4.64
N LYS A 146 8.09 -20.64 4.46
CA LYS A 146 7.29 -19.45 4.19
C LYS A 146 6.57 -19.00 5.43
N LYS A 147 6.43 -17.70 5.57
CA LYS A 147 5.62 -17.03 6.58
C LYS A 147 4.48 -16.29 5.87
N THR A 148 3.31 -16.32 6.48
CA THR A 148 2.15 -15.59 5.97
C THR A 148 2.27 -14.12 6.38
N TYR A 149 2.08 -13.23 5.42
CA TYR A 149 2.09 -11.78 5.59
C TYR A 149 0.80 -11.18 5.05
N ILE A 150 0.47 -10.00 5.56
CA ILE A 150 -0.60 -9.16 5.02
C ILE A 150 0.05 -8.05 4.20
N LYS A 151 -0.20 -8.03 2.89
CA LYS A 151 0.21 -6.96 2.00
C LYS A 151 -0.84 -5.86 1.99
N LEU A 152 -0.43 -4.66 2.35
CA LEU A 152 -1.24 -3.46 2.31
C LEU A 152 -0.82 -2.63 1.10
N SER A 153 -1.72 -2.42 0.14
CA SER A 153 -1.45 -1.63 -1.07
C SER A 153 -2.27 -0.35 -1.11
N PHE A 154 -1.63 0.75 -1.51
CA PHE A 154 -2.13 2.12 -1.39
C PHE A 154 -2.28 2.76 -2.78
N PRO A 155 -3.14 3.79 -2.95
CA PRO A 155 -3.20 4.56 -4.19
C PRO A 155 -1.93 5.39 -4.39
N SER A 156 -1.42 6.09 -3.35
CA SER A 156 -0.15 6.83 -3.43
C SER A 156 0.76 6.63 -2.22
N THR A 157 1.99 7.14 -2.32
CA THR A 157 2.95 7.13 -1.20
C THR A 157 2.51 7.97 -0.01
N ALA A 158 1.61 8.95 -0.23
CA ALA A 158 1.05 9.77 0.84
C ALA A 158 0.18 8.95 1.79
N GLU A 159 -0.77 8.16 1.24
CA GLU A 159 -1.64 7.29 2.04
C GLU A 159 -0.83 6.18 2.71
N LEU A 160 0.16 5.61 2.00
CA LEU A 160 1.09 4.64 2.59
C LEU A 160 1.75 5.23 3.84
N THR A 161 2.31 6.45 3.72
CA THR A 161 3.02 7.12 4.82
C THR A 161 2.09 7.46 5.98
N LYS A 162 0.84 7.86 5.69
CA LYS A 162 -0.21 8.11 6.69
C LYS A 162 -0.51 6.84 7.48
N VAL A 163 -0.85 5.74 6.82
CA VAL A 163 -1.16 4.47 7.48
C VAL A 163 0.05 3.90 8.23
N LYS A 164 1.25 4.00 7.65
CA LYS A 164 2.49 3.61 8.33
C LYS A 164 2.70 4.40 9.62
N ARG A 165 2.47 5.72 9.60
CA ARG A 165 2.58 6.59 10.78
C ARG A 165 1.58 6.20 11.87
N ASP A 166 0.37 5.83 11.47
CA ASP A 166 -0.68 5.39 12.41
C ASP A 166 -0.37 4.04 13.06
N LEU A 167 0.20 3.10 12.30
CA LEU A 167 0.48 1.74 12.79
C LEU A 167 1.80 1.62 13.56
N MET A 168 2.84 2.40 13.20
CA MET A 168 4.16 2.29 13.83
C MET A 168 4.18 2.42 15.37
N PRO A 169 3.41 3.32 16.01
CA PRO A 169 3.31 3.38 17.46
C PRO A 169 2.71 2.10 18.08
N LEU A 170 1.71 1.51 17.43
CA LEU A 170 1.07 0.25 17.86
C LEU A 170 2.08 -0.90 17.78
N VAL A 171 2.77 -1.04 16.66
CA VAL A 171 3.83 -2.04 16.44
C VAL A 171 4.91 -1.94 17.53
N ARG A 172 5.39 -0.74 17.81
CA ARG A 172 6.41 -0.50 18.87
C ARG A 172 5.91 -0.93 20.24
N LYS A 173 4.65 -0.62 20.57
CA LYS A 173 4.02 -1.02 21.83
C LYS A 173 3.89 -2.55 21.91
N ASN A 174 3.42 -3.18 20.85
CA ASN A 174 3.24 -4.64 20.75
C ASN A 174 4.58 -5.37 20.90
N ARG A 175 5.62 -4.94 20.17
CA ARG A 175 6.97 -5.51 20.26
C ARG A 175 7.54 -5.44 21.67
N SER A 176 7.37 -4.30 22.35
CA SER A 176 7.79 -4.13 23.75
C SER A 176 7.02 -5.04 24.71
N ARG A 177 5.70 -5.17 24.51
CA ARG A 177 4.82 -6.05 25.28
C ARG A 177 5.22 -7.52 25.11
N ILE A 178 5.32 -8.01 23.88
CA ILE A 178 5.71 -9.39 23.55
C ILE A 178 7.08 -9.72 24.15
N LYS A 179 8.04 -8.80 24.06
CA LYS A 179 9.37 -8.97 24.68
C LYS A 179 9.29 -9.14 26.20
N LYS A 180 8.47 -8.33 26.88
CA LYS A 180 8.27 -8.44 28.34
C LYS A 180 7.56 -9.72 28.73
N GLU A 181 6.51 -10.10 28.00
CA GLU A 181 5.77 -11.34 28.22
C GLU A 181 6.68 -12.55 28.03
N SER A 182 7.49 -12.59 26.96
CA SER A 182 8.47 -13.65 26.71
C SER A 182 9.51 -13.76 27.84
N GLN A 183 10.04 -12.62 28.31
CA GLN A 183 10.96 -12.60 29.46
C GLN A 183 10.30 -13.13 30.74
N TYR A 184 9.07 -12.72 31.01
CA TYR A 184 8.31 -13.18 32.16
C TYR A 184 7.98 -14.68 32.08
N CYS A 185 7.49 -15.17 30.93
CA CYS A 185 7.30 -16.60 30.66
C CYS A 185 8.57 -17.39 30.96
N SER A 186 9.72 -16.93 30.45
CA SER A 186 10.99 -17.63 30.64
C SER A 186 11.40 -17.70 32.12
N TYR A 187 11.13 -16.65 32.89
CA TYR A 187 11.38 -16.61 34.33
C TYR A 187 10.42 -17.53 35.10
N LEU A 188 9.13 -17.52 34.77
CA LEU A 188 8.14 -18.39 35.38
C LEU A 188 8.37 -19.87 35.06
N ALA A 189 8.67 -20.20 33.80
CA ALA A 189 9.01 -21.55 33.39
C ALA A 189 10.25 -22.07 34.16
N ARG A 190 11.22 -21.19 34.42
CA ARG A 190 12.41 -21.50 35.20
C ARG A 190 12.14 -21.69 36.69
N ASN A 191 11.12 -21.04 37.25
CA ASN A 191 10.95 -20.95 38.70
C ASN A 191 9.67 -21.62 39.25
N MET A 192 8.63 -21.86 38.45
CA MET A 192 7.28 -22.18 38.98
C MET A 192 6.43 -23.17 38.16
N GLY A 193 6.96 -23.84 37.13
CA GLY A 193 6.25 -24.99 36.52
C GLY A 193 4.82 -24.69 36.02
N GLY A 194 4.64 -23.60 35.27
CA GLY A 194 3.53 -23.37 34.33
C GLY A 194 2.13 -23.09 34.89
N SER A 195 1.58 -21.91 34.58
CA SER A 195 0.14 -21.63 34.66
C SER A 195 -0.36 -20.86 33.45
N ASN A 196 -1.61 -21.13 33.07
CA ASN A 196 -2.30 -20.72 31.84
C ASN A 196 -2.28 -19.21 31.55
N TYR A 197 -2.11 -18.88 30.27
CA TYR A 197 -2.29 -17.54 29.72
C TYR A 197 -3.76 -17.31 29.33
N GLU A 198 -4.39 -16.29 29.90
CA GLU A 198 -5.70 -15.80 29.45
C GLU A 198 -5.54 -15.05 28.12
N LEU A 199 -6.16 -15.57 27.06
CA LEU A 199 -6.32 -14.90 25.77
C LEU A 199 -7.25 -13.70 25.95
N ARG A 200 -6.72 -12.48 25.78
CA ARG A 200 -7.55 -11.27 25.81
C ARG A 200 -8.12 -10.99 24.44
N GLU A 201 -9.41 -11.27 24.31
CA GLU A 201 -10.20 -11.32 23.08
C GLU A 201 -10.49 -9.97 22.36
N ASN A 202 -9.93 -8.83 22.79
CA ASN A 202 -10.49 -7.52 22.40
C ASN A 202 -9.57 -6.53 21.68
N ASP A 203 -8.30 -6.85 21.39
CA ASP A 203 -7.44 -5.95 20.61
C ASP A 203 -6.73 -6.70 19.48
N VAL A 204 -7.46 -6.95 18.39
CA VAL A 204 -6.95 -7.65 17.20
C VAL A 204 -5.70 -6.95 16.62
N LEU A 205 -5.56 -5.63 16.78
CA LEU A 205 -4.36 -4.90 16.33
C LEU A 205 -3.15 -5.14 17.25
N ALA A 206 -3.33 -5.71 18.43
CA ALA A 206 -2.24 -6.10 19.33
C ALA A 206 -1.44 -7.31 18.80
N ASP A 207 -1.97 -8.03 17.81
CA ASP A 207 -1.32 -9.15 17.12
C ASP A 207 -0.44 -8.69 15.96
N ILE A 208 -0.38 -7.40 15.65
CA ILE A 208 0.58 -6.87 14.68
C ILE A 208 1.97 -6.84 15.33
N ILE A 209 2.93 -7.57 14.75
CA ILE A 209 4.28 -7.77 15.32
C ILE A 209 5.31 -6.87 14.63
N ASP A 210 5.28 -6.76 13.30
CA ASP A 210 6.24 -5.97 12.53
C ASP A 210 5.64 -5.43 11.22
N ILE A 211 6.27 -4.37 10.70
CA ILE A 211 5.95 -3.67 9.45
C ILE A 211 7.21 -3.45 8.62
#